data_AF-A0A1Q7G3G4-F1
#
_entry.id   AF-A0A1Q7G3G4-F1
#
_cell.length_a   1.000
_cell.length_b   1.000
_cell.length_c   1.000
_cell.angle_alpha   90.00
_cell.angle_beta   90.00
_cell.angle_gamma   90.00
#
_symmetry.space_group_name_H-M   'P 1'
#
loop_
_entity.id
_entity.type
_entity.pdbx_description
1 polymer ?
#
loop_
_entity_poly.entity_id
_entity_poly.type
_entity_poly.pdbx_seq_one_letter_code
_entity_poly.pdbx_strand_id
1 'polypeptide(L)'
;MQRDAFMITYSLRPAKRIFALIALVGLWAAPGAWGAAPEDRILPTDQYTSDKARQLATNHARALSELNGTVYHCLPWLEVQKQSIGFFRPKGATQDDRYLSMRVYIEQDPSPEFANLKVEQRASAMFSRYVGPLLKRMAADKALMADASLDGFTIILEWLKQGPRAASDRPVHETMAVFIAKSATVDYLAGRASIGQLADGARVLGWDGEMGLGQLKLTAWDDNFVATYKVANYEMEKGVTCPR
;
A
#
# COMPACT_ATOMS: atom_id res chain seq x y z
N MET A 1 20.95 -50.75 3.62
CA MET A 1 21.32 -52.18 3.52
C MET A 1 20.35 -52.96 4.40
N GLN A 2 19.59 -53.90 3.82
CA GLN A 2 18.66 -54.91 4.42
C GLN A 2 17.47 -54.35 5.26
N ARG A 3 16.18 -54.47 4.91
CA ARG A 3 15.31 -55.60 4.47
C ARG A 3 15.38 -56.83 5.38
N ASP A 4 14.32 -57.02 6.17
CA ASP A 4 13.46 -58.22 6.40
C ASP A 4 12.54 -57.87 7.60
N ALA A 5 11.27 -58.23 7.73
CA ALA A 5 10.62 -59.54 7.68
C ALA A 5 9.08 -59.28 7.70
N PHE A 6 8.28 -59.89 6.82
CA PHE A 6 7.64 -61.21 6.93
C PHE A 6 6.20 -61.18 7.49
N MET A 7 5.30 -61.48 6.55
CA MET A 7 3.92 -61.97 6.64
C MET A 7 3.47 -62.62 7.96
N ILE A 8 2.25 -62.25 8.39
CA ILE A 8 1.31 -63.18 9.04
C ILE A 8 -0.11 -62.92 8.49
N THR A 9 -0.62 -63.89 7.75
CA THR A 9 -2.02 -64.07 7.34
C THR A 9 -2.85 -64.65 8.48
N TYR A 10 -4.02 -64.07 8.80
CA TYR A 10 -5.10 -64.77 9.49
C TYR A 10 -6.49 -64.38 8.96
N SER A 11 -7.12 -65.38 8.33
CA SER A 11 -8.53 -65.81 8.44
C SER A 11 -9.65 -64.76 8.47
N LEU A 12 -10.39 -64.68 7.36
CA LEU A 12 -11.73 -64.09 7.25
C LEU A 12 -12.79 -65.03 7.83
N ARG A 13 -13.70 -64.51 8.68
CA ARG A 13 -15.10 -64.96 8.87
C ARG A 13 -15.93 -63.86 9.56
N PRO A 14 -17.27 -63.86 9.46
CA PRO A 14 -18.00 -62.76 8.85
C PRO A 14 -18.89 -61.94 9.80
N ALA A 15 -19.30 -60.78 9.27
CA ALA A 15 -20.59 -60.10 9.46
C ALA A 15 -21.04 -59.74 10.89
N LYS A 16 -20.88 -58.46 11.22
CA LYS A 16 -21.98 -57.65 11.78
C LYS A 16 -21.99 -56.30 11.10
N ARG A 17 -23.06 -56.05 10.34
CA ARG A 17 -23.40 -54.74 9.76
C ARG A 17 -23.65 -53.76 10.90
N ILE A 18 -22.73 -52.84 11.13
CA ILE A 18 -22.96 -51.67 11.97
C ILE A 18 -23.24 -50.53 11.01
N PHE A 19 -24.47 -50.01 11.07
CA PHE A 19 -24.86 -48.77 10.40
C PHE A 19 -23.98 -47.65 10.96
N ALA A 20 -23.01 -47.17 10.17
CA ALA A 20 -22.34 -45.92 10.44
C ALA A 20 -23.28 -44.78 10.00
N LEU A 21 -23.79 -44.03 10.97
CA LEU A 21 -24.42 -42.74 10.74
C LEU A 21 -23.38 -41.83 10.06
N ILE A 22 -23.61 -41.47 8.80
CA ILE A 22 -22.87 -40.40 8.13
C ILE A 22 -23.39 -39.10 8.76
N ALA A 23 -22.65 -38.56 9.73
CA ALA A 23 -22.80 -37.19 10.16
C ALA A 23 -22.29 -36.31 9.02
N LEU A 24 -23.23 -35.81 8.20
CA LEU A 24 -22.98 -34.77 7.22
C LEU A 24 -22.54 -33.52 8.00
N VAL A 25 -21.23 -33.33 8.16
CA VAL A 25 -20.68 -32.06 8.63
C VAL A 25 -21.00 -31.04 7.55
N GLY A 26 -22.05 -30.26 7.78
CA GLY A 26 -22.35 -29.10 6.96
C GLY A 26 -21.15 -28.17 7.02
N LEU A 27 -20.39 -28.09 5.92
CA LEU A 27 -19.62 -26.90 5.62
C LEU A 27 -20.64 -25.77 5.47
N TRP A 28 -20.96 -25.13 6.59
CA TRP A 28 -21.42 -23.76 6.55
C TRP A 28 -20.29 -22.98 5.90
N ALA A 29 -20.55 -22.52 4.67
CA ALA A 29 -19.81 -21.41 4.11
C ALA A 29 -19.89 -20.28 5.13
N ALA A 30 -18.81 -20.07 5.87
CA ALA A 30 -18.67 -18.84 6.63
C ALA A 30 -18.82 -17.71 5.59
N PRO A 31 -19.78 -16.79 5.74
CA PRO A 31 -19.72 -15.57 4.97
C PRO A 31 -18.33 -14.99 5.23
N GLY A 32 -17.55 -14.79 4.16
CA GLY A 32 -16.20 -14.24 4.27
C GLY A 32 -16.26 -13.05 5.20
N ALA A 33 -15.48 -13.08 6.27
CA ALA A 33 -15.44 -11.99 7.23
C ALA A 33 -15.00 -10.73 6.47
N TRP A 34 -15.95 -9.84 6.19
CA TRP A 34 -15.68 -8.52 5.66
C TRP A 34 -14.91 -7.77 6.73
N GLY A 35 -13.60 -7.63 6.51
CA GLY A 35 -12.71 -6.97 7.46
C GLY A 35 -12.79 -5.47 7.25
N ALA A 36 -13.15 -4.72 8.29
CA ALA A 36 -12.90 -3.29 8.35
C ALA A 36 -11.41 -3.01 8.07
N ALA A 37 -11.10 -1.85 7.49
CA ALA A 37 -9.71 -1.47 7.26
C ALA A 37 -8.91 -1.52 8.58
N PRO A 38 -7.71 -2.13 8.60
CA PRO A 38 -6.89 -2.18 9.81
C PRO A 38 -6.60 -0.78 10.34
N GLU A 39 -7.01 -0.50 11.58
CA GLU A 39 -6.82 0.81 12.22
C GLU A 39 -5.37 1.06 12.64
N ASP A 40 -4.55 0.02 12.73
CA ASP A 40 -3.14 0.12 13.13
C ASP A 40 -2.26 0.81 12.08
N ARG A 41 -2.80 1.12 10.90
CA ARG A 41 -2.17 1.88 9.81
C ARG A 41 -2.06 3.37 10.09
N ILE A 42 -2.92 3.92 10.95
CA ILE A 42 -2.93 5.33 11.32
C ILE A 42 -2.04 5.53 12.55
N LEU A 43 -1.17 6.55 12.52
CA LEU A 43 -0.33 6.89 13.66
C LEU A 43 -1.19 7.41 14.83
N PRO A 44 -1.13 6.79 16.02
CA PRO A 44 -1.86 7.26 17.20
C PRO A 44 -1.48 8.68 17.62
N THR A 45 -2.45 9.44 18.14
CA THR A 45 -2.30 10.86 18.49
C THR A 45 -1.27 11.11 19.59
N ASP A 46 -1.07 10.15 20.48
CA ASP A 46 -0.09 10.18 21.58
C ASP A 46 1.36 9.96 21.11
N GLN A 47 1.57 9.46 19.88
CA GLN A 47 2.89 9.22 19.31
C GLN A 47 3.45 10.43 18.54
N TYR A 48 2.68 11.52 18.40
CA TYR A 48 3.17 12.75 17.79
C TYR A 48 4.03 13.57 18.77
N THR A 49 5.20 13.96 18.29
CA THR A 49 6.23 14.69 19.05
C THR A 49 6.09 16.22 19.03
N SER A 50 5.15 16.76 18.26
CA SER A 50 4.87 18.20 18.18
C SER A 50 3.38 18.48 18.36
N ASP A 51 3.06 19.60 18.99
CA ASP A 51 1.68 20.04 19.19
C ASP A 51 0.94 20.28 17.86
N LYS A 52 1.61 20.88 16.87
CA LYS A 52 1.05 21.10 15.52
C LYS A 52 0.59 19.80 14.87
N ALA A 53 1.45 18.77 14.85
CA ALA A 53 1.11 17.47 14.27
C ALA A 53 0.01 16.74 15.06
N ARG A 54 0.05 16.82 16.40
CA ARG A 54 -1.00 16.24 17.25
C ARG A 54 -2.34 16.91 16.98
N GLN A 55 -2.37 18.24 16.88
CA GLN A 55 -3.58 18.99 16.59
C GLN A 55 -4.13 18.68 15.19
N LEU A 56 -3.27 18.57 14.17
CA LEU A 56 -3.67 18.10 12.84
C LEU A 56 -4.30 16.70 12.92
N ALA A 57 -3.66 15.76 13.62
CA ALA A 57 -4.16 14.39 13.79
C ALA A 57 -5.51 14.34 14.51
N THR A 58 -5.69 15.15 15.55
CA THR A 58 -6.96 15.25 16.29
C THR A 58 -8.05 15.87 15.42
N ASN A 59 -7.78 17.00 14.76
CA ASN A 59 -8.77 17.72 13.97
C ASN A 59 -9.23 16.94 12.74
N HIS A 60 -8.32 16.17 12.13
CA HIS A 60 -8.55 15.46 10.87
C HIS A 60 -8.61 13.94 11.02
N ALA A 61 -8.87 13.43 12.23
CA ALA A 61 -8.92 11.98 12.50
C ALA A 61 -9.88 11.24 11.56
N ARG A 62 -11.04 11.85 11.26
CA ARG A 62 -12.00 11.31 10.29
C ARG A 62 -11.42 11.20 8.89
N ALA A 63 -10.73 12.23 8.40
CA ALA A 63 -10.11 12.21 7.08
C ALA A 63 -9.02 11.13 6.98
N LEU A 64 -8.26 10.88 8.06
CA LEU A 64 -7.28 9.79 8.10
C LEU A 64 -7.94 8.41 8.02
N SER A 65 -9.04 8.21 8.75
CA SER A 65 -9.83 6.96 8.70
C SER A 65 -10.46 6.73 7.33
N GLU A 66 -11.06 7.77 6.72
CA GLU A 66 -11.64 7.70 5.38
C GLU A 66 -10.58 7.43 4.30
N LEU A 67 -9.38 8.02 4.41
CA LEU A 67 -8.24 7.71 3.55
C LEU A 67 -7.84 6.23 3.68
N ASN A 68 -7.67 5.74 4.90
CA ASN A 68 -7.29 4.35 5.17
C ASN A 68 -8.31 3.37 4.59
N GLY A 69 -9.60 3.60 4.87
CA GLY A 69 -10.71 2.80 4.33
C GLY A 69 -10.74 2.83 2.80
N THR A 70 -10.61 4.01 2.20
CA THR A 70 -10.62 4.16 0.74
C THR A 70 -9.46 3.40 0.10
N VAL A 71 -8.24 3.51 0.62
CA VAL A 71 -7.09 2.79 0.05
C VAL A 71 -7.28 1.28 0.22
N TYR A 72 -7.69 0.83 1.41
CA TYR A 72 -7.90 -0.58 1.71
C TYR A 72 -8.94 -1.25 0.78
N HIS A 73 -10.10 -0.61 0.57
CA HIS A 73 -11.16 -1.21 -0.25
C HIS A 73 -10.98 -0.96 -1.75
N CYS A 74 -10.38 0.16 -2.15
CA CYS A 74 -10.33 0.55 -3.56
C CYS A 74 -9.04 0.19 -4.26
N LEU A 75 -7.97 -0.03 -3.52
CA LEU A 75 -6.64 -0.34 -4.04
C LEU A 75 -6.11 -1.60 -3.33
N PRO A 76 -6.78 -2.76 -3.45
CA PRO A 76 -6.45 -3.96 -2.67
C PRO A 76 -5.07 -4.56 -2.96
N TRP A 77 -4.38 -4.11 -4.01
CA TRP A 77 -2.99 -4.46 -4.31
C TRP A 77 -1.96 -3.52 -3.63
N LEU A 78 -2.42 -2.57 -2.82
CA LEU A 78 -1.58 -1.69 -2.02
C LEU A 78 -1.68 -2.07 -0.54
N GLU A 79 -0.55 -2.46 0.04
CA GLU A 79 -0.43 -2.67 1.46
C GLU A 79 0.03 -1.38 2.14
N VAL A 80 -0.85 -0.75 2.91
CA VAL A 80 -0.47 0.39 3.76
C VAL A 80 0.26 -0.12 4.99
N GLN A 81 1.46 0.40 5.24
CA GLN A 81 2.25 -0.03 6.38
C GLN A 81 1.68 0.50 7.71
N LYS A 82 1.90 -0.28 8.77
CA LYS A 82 1.53 0.08 10.14
C LYS A 82 2.02 1.47 10.52
N GLN A 83 1.14 2.28 11.12
CA GLN A 83 1.41 3.63 11.61
C GLN A 83 2.06 4.56 10.56
N SER A 84 1.78 4.35 9.27
CA SER A 84 2.37 5.14 8.19
C SER A 84 1.46 6.23 7.62
N ILE A 85 0.18 6.23 8.00
CA ILE A 85 -0.76 7.32 7.73
C ILE A 85 -0.72 8.32 8.89
N GLY A 86 -0.39 9.58 8.62
CA GLY A 86 -0.34 10.62 9.66
C GLY A 86 0.42 11.88 9.24
N PHE A 87 0.68 12.77 10.19
CA PHE A 87 1.33 14.07 9.94
C PHE A 87 2.81 14.07 10.34
N PHE A 88 3.68 13.78 9.39
CA PHE A 88 5.10 13.61 9.62
C PHE A 88 5.89 14.83 9.17
N ARG A 89 7.04 15.06 9.81
CA ARG A 89 8.00 16.04 9.33
C ARG A 89 8.80 15.44 8.17
N PRO A 90 8.87 16.07 6.99
CA PRO A 90 9.61 15.52 5.87
C PRO A 90 11.11 15.50 6.17
N LYS A 91 11.83 14.50 5.65
CA LYS A 91 13.26 14.32 5.92
C LYS A 91 14.04 15.57 5.47
N GLY A 92 14.78 16.18 6.39
CA GLY A 92 15.61 17.37 6.11
C GLY A 92 14.89 18.71 6.30
N ALA A 93 13.61 18.73 6.68
CA ALA A 93 12.97 19.98 7.10
C ALA A 93 13.61 20.54 8.38
N THR A 94 13.89 21.84 8.36
CA THR A 94 14.46 22.58 9.49
C THR A 94 13.38 23.22 10.37
N GLN A 95 12.17 23.37 9.83
CA GLN A 95 11.01 23.90 10.54
C GLN A 95 10.06 22.79 10.97
N ASP A 96 9.00 23.15 11.69
CA ASP A 96 7.91 22.25 12.05
C ASP A 96 6.94 22.02 10.88
N ASP A 97 7.48 21.69 9.71
CA ASP A 97 6.70 21.38 8.51
C ASP A 97 6.00 20.03 8.70
N ARG A 98 4.68 19.97 8.49
CA ARG A 98 3.84 18.79 8.68
C ARG A 98 3.15 18.39 7.40
N TYR A 99 3.57 17.23 6.92
CA TYR A 99 3.09 16.64 5.69
C TYR A 99 2.17 15.48 6.04
N LEU A 100 0.99 15.42 5.42
CA LEU A 100 0.19 14.20 5.45
C LEU A 100 0.98 13.12 4.69
N SER A 101 1.38 12.06 5.37
CA SER A 101 2.19 10.98 4.83
C SER A 101 1.40 9.70 4.71
N MET A 102 1.77 8.86 3.74
CA MET A 102 1.36 7.46 3.65
C MET A 102 2.51 6.64 3.05
N ARG A 103 2.77 5.45 3.59
CA ARG A 103 3.69 4.46 3.01
C ARG A 103 2.91 3.25 2.53
N VAL A 104 3.07 2.94 1.25
CA VAL A 104 2.47 1.76 0.63
C VAL A 104 3.52 0.85 0.05
N TYR A 105 3.35 -0.44 0.29
CA TYR A 105 3.98 -1.49 -0.50
C TYR A 105 3.04 -1.86 -1.66
N ILE A 106 3.58 -1.90 -2.87
CA ILE A 106 2.86 -2.22 -4.10
C ILE A 106 3.05 -3.71 -4.36
N GLU A 107 1.98 -4.48 -4.18
CA GLU A 107 1.97 -5.87 -4.56
C GLU A 107 1.98 -5.99 -6.09
N GLN A 108 3.05 -6.56 -6.61
CA GLN A 108 3.19 -6.83 -8.03
C GLN A 108 3.96 -8.12 -8.25
N ASP A 109 3.65 -8.80 -9.36
CA ASP A 109 4.43 -9.96 -9.81
C ASP A 109 5.84 -9.51 -10.24
N PRO A 110 6.87 -10.36 -10.05
CA PRO A 110 8.19 -10.09 -10.61
C PRO A 110 8.12 -9.94 -12.14
N SER A 111 8.64 -8.83 -12.67
CA SER A 111 8.80 -8.60 -14.11
C SER A 111 10.28 -8.41 -14.44
N PRO A 112 10.91 -9.32 -15.21
CA PRO A 112 12.27 -9.15 -15.70
C PRO A 112 12.45 -7.87 -16.53
N GLU A 113 11.44 -7.52 -17.33
CA GLU A 113 11.45 -6.31 -18.17
C GLU A 113 11.53 -5.06 -17.30
N PHE A 114 10.69 -4.99 -16.25
CA PHE A 114 10.71 -3.89 -15.30
C PHE A 114 12.01 -3.84 -14.49
N ALA A 115 12.49 -5.00 -14.04
CA ALA A 115 13.74 -5.12 -13.28
C ALA A 115 14.98 -4.67 -14.06
N ASN A 116 14.96 -4.80 -15.40
CA ASN A 116 16.07 -4.41 -16.28
C ASN A 116 16.13 -2.91 -16.61
N LEU A 117 15.10 -2.14 -16.25
CA LEU A 117 15.12 -0.68 -16.41
C LEU A 117 16.20 -0.02 -15.53
N LYS A 118 16.51 1.26 -15.77
CA LYS A 118 17.26 2.07 -14.80
C LYS A 118 16.39 2.41 -13.59
N VAL A 119 17.01 2.73 -12.46
CA VAL A 119 16.29 3.11 -11.22
C VAL A 119 15.31 4.25 -11.48
N GLU A 120 15.73 5.28 -12.22
CA GLU A 120 14.92 6.46 -12.49
C GLU A 120 13.75 6.14 -13.42
N GLN A 121 13.91 5.16 -14.31
CA GLN A 121 12.85 4.70 -15.20
C GLN A 121 11.79 3.90 -14.43
N ARG A 122 12.21 3.01 -13.50
CA ARG A 122 11.27 2.33 -12.59
C ARG A 122 10.55 3.32 -11.68
N ALA A 123 11.30 4.22 -11.05
CA ALA A 123 10.75 5.25 -10.19
C ALA A 123 9.77 6.16 -10.94
N SER A 124 10.08 6.53 -12.19
CA SER A 124 9.18 7.32 -13.04
C SER A 124 7.88 6.57 -13.36
N ALA A 125 7.95 5.27 -13.65
CA ALA A 125 6.76 4.45 -13.87
C ALA A 125 5.89 4.36 -12.61
N MET A 126 6.52 4.13 -11.44
CA MET A 126 5.82 4.08 -10.15
C MET A 126 5.20 5.44 -9.78
N PHE A 127 5.91 6.54 -10.05
CA PHE A 127 5.40 7.89 -9.85
C PHE A 127 4.16 8.14 -10.69
N SER A 128 4.27 7.97 -12.02
CA SER A 128 3.19 8.20 -12.98
C SER A 128 1.93 7.42 -12.63
N ARG A 129 2.12 6.17 -12.20
CA ARG A 129 1.02 5.26 -11.86
C ARG A 129 0.32 5.60 -10.55
N TYR A 130 1.06 5.89 -9.48
CA TYR A 130 0.49 5.90 -8.14
C TYR A 130 0.41 7.29 -7.50
N VAL A 131 1.34 8.21 -7.78
CA VAL A 131 1.42 9.48 -7.04
C VAL A 131 0.19 10.34 -7.28
N GLY A 132 -0.21 10.55 -8.54
CA GLY A 132 -1.39 11.36 -8.86
C GLY A 132 -2.69 10.85 -8.20
N PRO A 133 -3.06 9.57 -8.40
CA PRO A 133 -4.26 8.99 -7.80
C PRO A 133 -4.25 8.92 -6.27
N LEU A 134 -3.10 8.66 -5.64
CA LEU A 134 -2.98 8.66 -4.18
C LEU A 134 -3.04 10.08 -3.63
N LEU A 135 -2.40 11.05 -4.27
CA LEU A 135 -2.44 12.46 -3.87
C LEU A 135 -3.88 13.01 -3.88
N LYS A 136 -4.66 12.66 -4.92
CA LYS A 136 -6.10 13.01 -4.99
C LYS A 136 -6.89 12.46 -3.80
N ARG A 137 -6.63 11.21 -3.38
CA ARG A 137 -7.29 10.59 -2.22
C ARG A 137 -6.86 11.25 -0.91
N MET A 138 -5.57 11.52 -0.74
CA MET A 138 -5.03 12.19 0.45
C MET A 138 -5.56 13.61 0.62
N ALA A 139 -5.86 14.30 -0.49
CA ALA A 139 -6.36 15.67 -0.53
C ALA A 139 -7.89 15.77 -0.69
N ALA A 140 -8.63 14.67 -0.53
CA ALA A 140 -10.07 14.64 -0.77
C ALA A 140 -10.88 15.43 0.27
N ASP A 141 -10.39 15.50 1.51
CA ASP A 141 -11.07 16.24 2.58
C ASP A 141 -10.80 17.76 2.45
N LYS A 142 -11.89 18.52 2.36
CA LYS A 142 -11.82 19.98 2.16
C LYS A 142 -11.35 20.72 3.40
N ALA A 143 -11.67 20.25 4.60
CA ALA A 143 -11.27 20.91 5.84
C ALA A 143 -9.76 20.77 6.06
N LEU A 144 -9.22 19.58 5.81
CA LEU A 144 -7.79 19.29 5.76
C LEU A 144 -7.08 20.19 4.74
N MET A 145 -7.63 20.30 3.52
CA MET A 145 -7.07 21.19 2.50
C MET A 145 -7.18 22.69 2.84
N ALA A 146 -8.13 23.08 3.69
CA ALA A 146 -8.24 24.45 4.19
C ALA A 146 -7.32 24.73 5.38
N ASP A 147 -6.83 23.70 6.09
CA ASP A 147 -6.00 23.88 7.29
C ASP A 147 -4.62 24.44 6.94
N ALA A 148 -4.33 25.67 7.40
CA ALA A 148 -3.07 26.35 7.17
C ALA A 148 -1.87 25.66 7.84
N SER A 149 -2.11 24.76 8.80
CA SER A 149 -1.06 24.00 9.48
C SER A 149 -0.56 22.81 8.65
N LEU A 150 -1.26 22.44 7.58
CA LEU A 150 -0.81 21.42 6.64
C LEU A 150 0.15 22.03 5.61
N ASP A 151 1.40 21.57 5.56
CA ASP A 151 2.43 22.12 4.69
C ASP A 151 2.59 21.35 3.38
N GLY A 152 2.17 20.09 3.34
CA GLY A 152 2.31 19.26 2.14
C GLY A 152 1.91 17.80 2.31
N PHE A 153 2.40 16.97 1.39
CA PHE A 153 2.08 15.56 1.26
C PHE A 153 3.34 14.74 1.04
N THR A 154 3.42 13.59 1.71
CA THR A 154 4.47 12.59 1.49
C THR A 154 3.84 11.28 1.04
N ILE A 155 4.24 10.80 -0.13
CA ILE A 155 3.84 9.46 -0.61
C ILE A 155 5.12 8.62 -0.70
N ILE A 156 5.18 7.56 0.09
CA ILE A 156 6.29 6.61 0.06
C ILE A 156 5.79 5.36 -0.66
N LEU A 157 6.40 5.09 -1.81
CA LEU A 157 6.13 3.90 -2.61
C LEU A 157 7.26 2.91 -2.40
N GLU A 158 6.91 1.67 -2.12
CA GLU A 158 7.83 0.53 -2.07
C GLU A 158 7.35 -0.54 -3.04
N TRP A 159 8.26 -1.12 -3.82
CA TRP A 159 7.91 -2.18 -4.77
C TRP A 159 9.00 -3.23 -4.85
N LEU A 160 8.60 -4.45 -5.23
CA LEU A 160 9.53 -5.53 -5.51
C LEU A 160 10.26 -5.26 -6.83
N LYS A 161 11.57 -5.07 -6.77
CA LYS A 161 12.45 -5.02 -7.96
C LYS A 161 12.76 -6.43 -8.45
N GLN A 162 13.13 -7.31 -7.52
CA GLN A 162 13.55 -8.66 -7.85
C GLN A 162 13.16 -9.63 -6.75
N GLY A 163 12.49 -10.72 -7.13
CA GLY A 163 12.27 -11.85 -6.25
C GLY A 163 13.57 -12.61 -5.91
N PRO A 164 13.52 -13.50 -4.90
CA PRO A 164 14.61 -14.43 -4.61
C PRO A 164 14.94 -15.29 -5.84
N ARG A 165 16.24 -15.45 -6.19
CA ARG A 165 16.66 -16.37 -7.26
C ARG A 165 16.96 -17.76 -6.72
N ALA A 166 17.41 -17.85 -5.48
CA ALA A 166 17.52 -19.06 -4.69
C ALA A 166 16.74 -18.92 -3.37
N ALA A 167 16.46 -20.04 -2.70
CA ALA A 167 15.74 -20.07 -1.42
C ALA A 167 16.45 -19.28 -0.29
N SER A 168 17.76 -19.04 -0.42
CA SER A 168 18.58 -18.25 0.51
C SER A 168 18.54 -16.75 0.24
N ASP A 169 18.05 -16.33 -0.92
CA ASP A 169 18.10 -14.93 -1.33
C ASP A 169 16.95 -14.14 -0.70
N ARG A 170 17.22 -12.89 -0.35
CA ARG A 170 16.16 -11.97 0.08
C ARG A 170 15.59 -11.24 -1.14
N PRO A 171 14.28 -10.96 -1.15
CA PRO A 171 13.71 -10.07 -2.16
C PRO A 171 14.35 -8.69 -2.06
N VAL A 172 14.57 -8.05 -3.22
CA VAL A 172 15.09 -6.69 -3.30
C VAL A 172 13.92 -5.74 -3.53
N HIS A 173 13.71 -4.85 -2.56
CA HIS A 173 12.68 -3.82 -2.59
C HIS A 173 13.30 -2.47 -2.88
N GLU A 174 12.75 -1.73 -3.83
CA GLU A 174 13.11 -0.34 -4.03
C GLU A 174 12.05 0.55 -3.38
N THR A 175 12.51 1.69 -2.85
CA THR A 175 11.65 2.64 -2.17
C THR A 175 11.88 4.03 -2.74
N MET A 176 10.79 4.79 -2.88
CA MET A 176 10.83 6.20 -3.23
C MET A 176 9.93 7.00 -2.29
N ALA A 177 10.48 8.06 -1.70
CA ALA A 177 9.71 9.03 -0.92
C ALA A 177 9.52 10.31 -1.74
N VAL A 178 8.27 10.64 -2.03
CA VAL A 178 7.86 11.81 -2.82
C VAL A 178 7.31 12.86 -1.89
N PHE A 179 7.96 14.03 -1.81
CA PHE A 179 7.54 15.16 -1.00
C PHE A 179 6.98 16.27 -1.89
N ILE A 180 5.73 16.65 -1.65
CA ILE A 180 4.98 17.61 -2.47
C ILE A 180 4.45 18.72 -1.57
N ALA A 181 4.81 19.97 -1.85
CA ALA A 181 4.27 21.12 -1.13
C ALA A 181 2.76 21.26 -1.36
N LYS A 182 2.01 21.74 -0.36
CA LYS A 182 0.56 21.92 -0.47
C LYS A 182 0.16 22.82 -1.65
N SER A 183 0.94 23.86 -1.96
CA SER A 183 0.71 24.73 -3.12
C SER A 183 0.77 23.98 -4.45
N ALA A 184 1.79 23.14 -4.65
CA ALA A 184 1.93 22.30 -5.84
C ALA A 184 0.77 21.28 -5.95
N THR A 185 0.34 20.70 -4.82
CA THR A 185 -0.86 19.85 -4.80
C THR A 185 -2.10 20.62 -5.25
N VAL A 186 -2.30 21.84 -4.75
CA VAL A 186 -3.45 22.69 -5.14
C VAL A 186 -3.44 23.01 -6.63
N ASP A 187 -2.29 23.32 -7.22
CA ASP A 187 -2.18 23.58 -8.67
C ASP A 187 -2.46 22.33 -9.51
N TYR A 188 -1.92 21.18 -9.10
CA TYR A 188 -2.16 19.91 -9.79
C TYR A 188 -3.64 19.50 -9.73
N LEU A 189 -4.26 19.55 -8.55
CA LEU A 189 -5.68 19.17 -8.37
C LEU A 189 -6.63 20.11 -9.09
N ALA A 190 -6.26 21.38 -9.27
CA ALA A 190 -7.03 22.34 -10.04
C ALA A 190 -6.78 22.24 -11.56
N GLY A 191 -5.93 21.31 -12.02
CA GLY A 191 -5.58 21.17 -13.43
C GLY A 191 -4.69 22.29 -13.99
N ARG A 192 -4.08 23.10 -13.11
CA ARG A 192 -3.12 24.15 -13.50
C ARG A 192 -1.70 23.63 -13.69
N ALA A 193 -1.42 22.44 -13.18
CA ALA A 193 -0.16 21.74 -13.38
C ALA A 193 -0.43 20.31 -13.87
N SER A 194 0.37 19.86 -14.83
CA SER A 194 0.43 18.47 -15.29
C SER A 194 1.16 17.58 -14.28
N ILE A 195 1.05 16.26 -14.44
CA ILE A 195 1.81 15.29 -13.64
C ILE A 195 3.33 15.45 -13.83
N GLY A 196 3.79 15.86 -15.01
CA GLY A 196 5.20 16.19 -15.28
C GLY A 196 5.66 17.39 -14.45
N GLN A 197 4.89 18.47 -14.44
CA GLN A 197 5.19 19.65 -13.61
C GLN A 197 5.13 19.34 -12.10
N LEU A 198 4.22 18.46 -11.69
CA LEU A 198 4.19 17.96 -10.31
C LEU A 198 5.46 17.19 -9.96
N ALA A 199 5.95 16.33 -10.86
CA ALA A 199 7.20 15.59 -10.67
C ALA A 199 8.42 16.52 -10.60
N ASP A 200 8.47 17.54 -11.44
CA ASP A 200 9.55 18.54 -11.45
C ASP A 200 9.57 19.39 -10.17
N GLY A 201 8.40 19.73 -9.64
CA GLY A 201 8.26 20.49 -8.39
C GLY A 201 8.39 19.64 -7.12
N ALA A 202 8.30 18.31 -7.22
CA ALA A 202 8.43 17.41 -6.10
C ALA A 202 9.91 17.19 -5.74
N ARG A 203 10.17 17.04 -4.44
CA ARG A 203 11.44 16.47 -3.99
C ARG A 203 11.27 14.97 -3.87
N VAL A 204 12.08 14.21 -4.59
CA VAL A 204 11.98 12.75 -4.64
C VAL A 204 13.27 12.12 -4.14
N LEU A 205 13.20 11.31 -3.09
CA LEU A 205 14.35 10.55 -2.57
C LEU A 205 14.20 9.07 -2.89
N GLY A 206 15.28 8.43 -3.36
CA GLY A 206 15.29 7.02 -3.75
C GLY A 206 16.17 6.13 -2.88
N TRP A 207 15.80 4.85 -2.80
CA TRP A 207 16.57 3.75 -2.23
C TRP A 207 16.46 2.51 -3.14
N ASP A 208 17.58 1.82 -3.36
CA ASP A 208 17.64 0.64 -4.25
C ASP A 208 17.43 -0.71 -3.54
N GLY A 209 17.18 -0.67 -2.24
CA GLY A 209 17.06 -1.84 -1.36
C GLY A 209 18.29 -2.07 -0.47
N GLU A 210 19.40 -1.38 -0.75
CA GLU A 210 20.62 -1.47 0.05
C GLU A 210 21.06 -0.09 0.55
N MET A 211 21.06 0.91 -0.33
CA MET A 211 21.57 2.24 -0.04
C MET A 211 20.62 3.36 -0.47
N GLY A 212 20.83 4.55 0.10
CA GLY A 212 20.16 5.76 -0.34
C GLY A 212 20.80 6.31 -1.61
N LEU A 213 19.99 6.59 -2.62
CA LEU A 213 20.41 7.10 -3.93
C LEU A 213 20.41 8.64 -3.99
N GLY A 214 19.89 9.29 -2.95
CA GLY A 214 19.72 10.74 -2.93
C GLY A 214 18.50 11.19 -3.73
N GLN A 215 18.57 12.38 -4.30
CA GLN A 215 17.46 12.97 -5.04
C GLN A 215 17.37 12.39 -6.45
N LEU A 216 16.19 11.87 -6.81
CA LEU A 216 15.90 11.37 -8.15
C LEU A 216 15.27 12.47 -9.01
N LYS A 217 15.60 12.46 -10.30
CA LYS A 217 14.88 13.24 -11.33
C LYS A 217 14.00 12.29 -12.12
N LEU A 218 12.72 12.61 -12.24
CA LEU A 218 11.73 11.73 -12.85
C LEU A 218 11.19 12.35 -14.13
N THR A 219 10.70 11.50 -15.03
CA THR A 219 9.89 11.91 -16.17
C THR A 219 8.51 11.30 -15.98
N ALA A 220 7.50 12.11 -15.67
CA ALA A 220 6.17 11.62 -15.37
C ALA A 220 5.20 11.80 -16.55
N TRP A 221 4.22 10.89 -16.67
CA TRP A 221 3.18 10.88 -17.68
C TRP A 221 1.84 10.47 -17.07
N ASP A 222 0.73 10.74 -17.77
CA ASP A 222 -0.58 10.28 -17.32
C ASP A 222 -0.69 8.76 -17.47
N ASP A 223 -0.97 8.07 -16.37
CA ASP A 223 -1.21 6.63 -16.31
C ASP A 223 -2.58 6.39 -15.66
N ASN A 224 -3.42 5.61 -16.32
CA ASN A 224 -4.80 5.33 -15.88
C ASN A 224 -4.94 3.95 -15.21
N PHE A 225 -3.83 3.27 -14.90
CA PHE A 225 -3.84 1.93 -14.29
C PHE A 225 -4.67 1.91 -13.02
N VAL A 226 -4.46 2.85 -12.09
CA VAL A 226 -5.23 2.88 -10.82
C VAL A 226 -6.74 3.05 -11.05
N ALA A 227 -7.14 3.72 -12.13
CA ALA A 227 -8.54 3.92 -12.46
C ALA A 227 -9.19 2.74 -13.20
N THR A 228 -8.39 1.88 -13.84
CA THR A 228 -8.87 0.84 -14.76
C THR A 228 -8.59 -0.59 -14.30
N TYR A 229 -7.54 -0.79 -13.50
CA TYR A 229 -7.13 -2.08 -12.99
C TYR A 229 -8.12 -2.63 -11.97
N LYS A 230 -8.34 -3.95 -12.03
CA LYS A 230 -9.16 -4.71 -11.09
C LYS A 230 -8.43 -6.01 -10.77
N VAL A 231 -8.29 -6.30 -9.48
CA VAL A 231 -7.78 -7.60 -9.03
C VAL A 231 -8.79 -8.68 -9.40
N ALA A 232 -8.31 -9.75 -10.03
CA ALA A 232 -9.16 -10.87 -10.39
C ALA A 232 -9.81 -11.46 -9.13
N ASN A 233 -11.12 -11.72 -9.19
CA ASN A 233 -11.90 -12.29 -8.09
C ASN A 233 -11.99 -11.42 -6.83
N TYR A 234 -11.61 -10.13 -6.89
CA TYR A 234 -11.88 -9.20 -5.80
C TYR A 234 -13.30 -8.67 -5.88
N GLU A 235 -14.09 -8.92 -4.83
CA GLU A 235 -15.41 -8.33 -4.64
C GLU A 235 -15.30 -7.19 -3.62
N MET A 236 -15.59 -5.97 -4.08
CA MET A 236 -15.62 -4.80 -3.21
C MET A 236 -16.77 -4.92 -2.20
N GLU A 237 -16.52 -4.50 -0.96
CA GLU A 237 -17.51 -4.53 0.10
C GLU A 237 -18.78 -3.73 -0.27
N LYS A 238 -19.94 -4.26 0.10
CA LYS A 238 -21.24 -3.64 -0.23
C LYS A 238 -21.35 -2.25 0.40
N GLY A 239 -21.72 -1.27 -0.42
CA GLY A 239 -21.89 0.12 0.02
C GLY A 239 -20.61 0.96 -0.05
N VAL A 240 -19.45 0.35 -0.30
CA VAL A 240 -18.22 1.10 -0.59
C VAL A 240 -18.30 1.70 -1.99
N THR A 241 -17.88 2.95 -2.13
CA THR A 241 -17.73 3.63 -3.43
C THR A 241 -16.30 4.12 -3.58
N CYS A 242 -15.66 3.74 -4.68
CA CYS A 242 -14.28 4.15 -4.95
C CYS A 242 -14.24 5.46 -5.74
N PRO A 243 -13.63 6.52 -5.17
CA PRO A 243 -13.44 7.76 -5.91
C PRO A 243 -12.51 7.51 -7.10
N ARG A 244 -12.85 8.09 -8.24
CA ARG A 244 -12.04 8.03 -9.46
C ARG A 244 -10.90 9.04 -9.37
#